data_AF-A0A354D3E7-F1
#
_entry.id   AF-A0A354D3E7-F1
#
_cell.length_a   1.000
_cell.length_b   1.000
_cell.length_c   1.000
_cell.angle_alpha   90.00
_cell.angle_beta   90.00
_cell.angle_gamma   90.00
#
_symmetry.space_group_name_H-M   'P 1'
#
loop_
_entity.id
_entity.type
_entity.pdbx_description
1 polymer ?
#
loop_
_entity_poly.entity_id
_entity_poly.type
_entity_poly.pdbx_seq_one_letter_code
_entity_poly.pdbx_strand_id
1 'polypeptide(L)'
;MGKELCFIIENENIYLEQVLVNYIDIPIFFLCRGKKQYYIALCTDISKLIYIITKLSFSDAYCLLHGKMPMRDAILKQKEYWLVYSENEISSDIVTKHEMSMLKCELLPEDGAVFQILTKQVETFVQEFDKEFFATKYFTESEKKADLNDLDEVAED
;
A
#
# COMPACT_ATOMS: atom_id res chain seq x y z
N MET A 1 -5.35 3.88 20.12
CA MET A 1 -4.90 5.16 19.54
C MET A 1 -5.58 5.32 18.20
N GLY A 2 -6.05 6.54 17.86
CA GLY A 2 -6.68 6.79 16.56
C GLY A 2 -5.66 6.63 15.42
N LYS A 3 -6.12 6.15 14.25
CA LYS A 3 -5.26 6.13 13.06
C LYS A 3 -4.95 7.56 12.64
N GLU A 4 -3.68 7.86 12.37
CA GLU A 4 -3.22 9.19 11.95
C GLU A 4 -3.66 9.45 10.51
N LEU A 5 -4.36 10.55 10.25
CA LEU A 5 -4.73 10.94 8.88
C LEU A 5 -3.46 11.43 8.17
N CYS A 6 -3.15 10.89 6.99
CA CYS A 6 -2.01 11.34 6.19
C CYS A 6 -2.45 12.19 5.01
N PHE A 7 -3.46 11.75 4.27
CA PHE A 7 -3.84 12.35 3.00
C PHE A 7 -5.34 12.31 2.77
N ILE A 8 -5.82 13.22 1.94
CA ILE A 8 -7.16 13.16 1.35
C ILE A 8 -6.98 13.01 -0.17
N ILE A 9 -7.29 11.83 -0.71
CA ILE A 9 -7.15 11.53 -2.14
C ILE A 9 -8.51 11.17 -2.68
N GLU A 10 -8.96 11.85 -3.75
CA GLU A 10 -10.27 11.57 -4.39
C GLU A 10 -11.44 11.56 -3.38
N ASN A 11 -11.41 12.49 -2.41
CA ASN A 11 -12.35 12.59 -1.28
C ASN A 11 -12.36 11.39 -0.30
N GLU A 12 -11.33 10.55 -0.34
CA GLU A 12 -11.10 9.48 0.63
C GLU A 12 -9.99 9.88 1.62
N ASN A 13 -10.32 9.73 2.91
CA ASN A 13 -9.33 9.86 3.98
C ASN A 13 -8.42 8.63 3.99
N ILE A 14 -7.12 8.87 3.87
CA ILE A 14 -6.07 7.85 3.87
C ILE A 14 -5.25 8.00 5.15
N TYR A 15 -5.21 6.93 5.94
CA TYR A 15 -4.59 6.93 7.26
C TYR A 15 -3.28 6.15 7.27
N LEU A 16 -2.34 6.55 8.12
CA LEU A 16 -1.11 5.81 8.38
C LEU A 16 -1.46 4.42 8.92
N GLU A 17 -0.90 3.40 8.27
CA GLU A 17 -1.00 2.02 8.72
C GLU A 17 0.31 1.56 9.35
N GLN A 18 1.44 1.73 8.66
CA GLN A 18 2.77 1.38 9.18
C GLN A 18 3.89 2.15 8.47
N VAL A 19 4.80 2.74 9.25
CA VAL A 19 6.05 3.28 8.71
C VAL A 19 7.01 2.13 8.41
N LEU A 20 7.50 2.05 7.17
CA LEU A 20 8.42 1.00 6.72
C LEU A 20 9.87 1.49 6.77
N VAL A 21 10.12 2.70 6.27
CA VAL A 21 11.44 3.36 6.29
C VAL A 21 11.27 4.75 6.86
N ASN A 22 12.13 5.13 7.80
CA ASN A 22 12.21 6.49 8.33
C ASN A 22 13.64 7.03 8.24
N TYR A 23 13.76 8.34 8.32
CA TYR A 23 15.03 9.05 8.43
C TYR A 23 14.89 10.15 9.48
N ILE A 24 15.61 10.03 10.60
CA ILE A 24 15.55 10.99 11.72
C ILE A 24 14.09 11.26 12.12
N ASP A 25 13.36 10.19 12.40
CA ASP A 25 11.92 10.22 12.78
C ASP A 25 10.94 10.74 11.72
N ILE A 26 11.42 11.03 10.50
CA ILE A 26 10.56 11.40 9.37
C ILE A 26 10.22 10.16 8.54
N PRO A 27 8.93 9.80 8.36
CA PRO A 27 8.52 8.69 7.49
C PRO A 27 8.92 8.95 6.03
N ILE A 28 9.74 8.07 5.47
CA ILE A 28 10.19 8.14 4.07
C ILE A 28 9.36 7.22 3.19
N PHE A 29 9.13 5.99 3.64
CA PHE A 29 8.35 5.00 2.92
C PHE A 29 7.40 4.33 3.89
N PHE A 30 6.10 4.40 3.62
CA PHE A 30 5.10 3.96 4.59
C PHE A 30 3.82 3.48 3.93
N LEU A 31 3.20 2.51 4.58
CA LEU A 31 1.93 1.93 4.20
C LEU A 31 0.80 2.77 4.79
N CYS A 32 -0.20 3.04 3.97
CA CYS A 32 -1.43 3.69 4.38
C CYS A 32 -2.64 2.82 4.07
N ARG A 33 -3.76 3.11 4.74
CA ARG A 33 -5.02 2.39 4.60
C ARG A 33 -6.16 3.39 4.43
N GLY A 34 -6.85 3.28 3.30
CA GLY A 34 -8.19 3.82 3.10
C GLY A 34 -9.25 2.86 3.65
N LYS A 35 -10.51 3.02 3.23
CA LYS A 35 -11.62 2.18 3.70
C LYS A 35 -11.44 0.69 3.34
N LYS A 36 -10.97 0.39 2.14
CA LYS A 36 -10.80 -0.98 1.62
C LYS A 36 -9.50 -1.20 0.84
N GLN A 37 -8.70 -0.15 0.69
CA GLN A 37 -7.56 -0.10 -0.22
C GLN A 37 -6.30 0.24 0.56
N TYR A 38 -5.23 -0.53 0.34
CA TYR A 38 -3.90 -0.10 0.79
C TYR A 38 -3.31 0.90 -0.19
N TYR A 39 -2.51 1.80 0.34
CA TYR A 39 -1.72 2.74 -0.43
C TYR A 39 -0.29 2.65 0.06
N ILE A 40 0.67 2.93 -0.84
CA ILE A 40 2.05 3.12 -0.46
C ILE A 40 2.45 4.55 -0.77
N ALA A 41 3.06 5.20 0.21
CA ALA A 41 3.52 6.57 0.13
C ALA A 41 5.05 6.62 0.22
N LEU A 42 5.64 7.43 -0.65
CA LEU A 42 7.08 7.70 -0.71
C LEU A 42 7.29 9.21 -0.61
N CYS A 43 8.01 9.66 0.42
CA CYS A 43 8.51 11.02 0.52
C CYS A 43 9.71 11.20 -0.41
N THR A 44 9.57 12.06 -1.41
CA THR A 44 10.59 12.34 -2.43
C THR A 44 11.41 13.58 -2.13
N ASP A 45 10.87 14.51 -1.33
CA ASP A 45 11.55 15.71 -0.87
C ASP A 45 11.12 15.98 0.58
N ILE A 46 12.03 15.71 1.53
CA ILE A 46 11.77 15.87 2.97
C ILE A 46 11.61 17.35 3.34
N SER A 47 12.33 18.25 2.67
CA SER A 47 12.28 19.68 2.97
C SER A 47 10.97 20.32 2.49
N LYS A 48 10.41 19.83 1.40
CA LYS A 48 9.16 20.33 0.81
C LYS A 48 7.95 19.44 1.09
N LEU A 49 8.15 18.31 1.76
CA LEU A 49 7.12 17.32 2.06
C LEU A 49 6.32 16.92 0.80
N ILE A 50 7.05 16.47 -0.22
CA ILE A 50 6.47 16.02 -1.49
C ILE A 50 6.37 14.51 -1.50
N TYR A 51 5.17 13.98 -1.75
CA TYR A 51 4.91 12.55 -1.71
C TYR A 51 4.43 12.02 -3.06
N ILE A 52 4.91 10.83 -3.41
CA ILE A 52 4.30 9.96 -4.42
C ILE A 52 3.44 8.94 -3.69
N ILE A 53 2.18 8.82 -4.10
CA ILE A 53 1.25 7.87 -3.52
C ILE A 53 0.69 7.00 -4.64
N THR A 54 0.64 5.69 -4.41
CA THR A 54 0.04 4.73 -5.33
C THR A 54 -0.84 3.74 -4.58
N LYS A 55 -1.83 3.19 -5.28
CA LYS A 55 -2.62 2.06 -4.76
C LYS A 55 -1.73 0.84 -4.65
N LEU A 56 -1.93 0.06 -3.59
CA LEU A 56 -1.24 -1.20 -3.37
C LEU A 56 -2.27 -2.30 -3.11
N SER A 57 -2.28 -3.37 -3.92
CA SER A 57 -3.20 -4.48 -3.66
C SER A 57 -2.80 -5.20 -2.36
N PHE A 58 -3.74 -5.93 -1.74
CA PHE A 58 -3.43 -6.66 -0.51
C PHE A 58 -2.33 -7.72 -0.71
N SER A 59 -2.32 -8.38 -1.87
CA SER A 59 -1.26 -9.32 -2.25
C SER A 59 0.07 -8.63 -2.50
N ASP A 60 0.07 -7.42 -3.08
CA ASP A 60 1.32 -6.69 -3.32
C ASP A 60 1.88 -6.13 -2.02
N ALA A 61 1.02 -5.72 -1.07
CA ALA A 61 1.41 -5.36 0.28
C ALA A 61 2.08 -6.54 1.00
N TYR A 62 1.51 -7.74 0.89
CA TYR A 62 2.16 -8.96 1.39
C TYR A 62 3.53 -9.18 0.75
N CYS A 63 3.62 -9.12 -0.59
CA CYS A 63 4.89 -9.33 -1.29
C CYS A 63 5.94 -8.28 -0.90
N LEU A 64 5.55 -7.02 -0.74
CA LEU A 64 6.41 -5.93 -0.30
C LEU A 64 6.94 -6.17 1.12
N LEU A 65 6.05 -6.43 2.08
CA LEU A 65 6.40 -6.61 3.49
C LEU A 65 7.33 -7.81 3.73
N HIS A 66 7.26 -8.82 2.87
CA HIS A 66 8.10 -10.02 2.92
C HIS A 66 9.33 -9.95 1.99
N GLY A 67 9.63 -8.80 1.40
CA GLY A 67 10.79 -8.60 0.52
C GLY A 67 10.74 -9.43 -0.78
N LYS A 68 9.55 -9.89 -1.19
CA LYS A 68 9.31 -10.63 -2.44
C LYS A 68 9.07 -9.71 -3.63
N MET A 69 8.85 -8.43 -3.38
CA MET A 69 8.68 -7.37 -4.37
C MET A 69 9.60 -6.20 -4.03
N PRO A 70 10.41 -5.69 -4.96
CA PRO A 70 11.17 -4.47 -4.77
C PRO A 70 10.26 -3.28 -4.44
N MET A 71 10.73 -2.37 -3.59
CA MET A 71 9.95 -1.20 -3.16
C MET A 71 9.56 -0.30 -4.35
N ARG A 72 10.48 -0.15 -5.31
CA ARG A 72 10.26 0.56 -6.57
C ARG A 72 9.12 -0.07 -7.38
N ASP A 73 9.10 -1.39 -7.50
CA ASP A 73 8.13 -2.13 -8.32
C ASP A 73 6.71 -2.01 -7.75
N ALA A 74 6.57 -1.95 -6.43
CA ALA A 74 5.29 -1.73 -5.76
C ALA A 74 4.61 -0.41 -6.21
N ILE A 75 5.41 0.61 -6.53
CA ILE A 75 4.96 1.89 -7.08
C ILE A 75 4.69 1.74 -8.59
N LEU A 76 5.69 1.28 -9.35
CA LEU A 76 5.66 1.26 -10.81
C LEU A 76 4.63 0.31 -11.42
N LYS A 77 4.13 -0.67 -10.64
CA LYS A 77 3.08 -1.60 -11.10
C LYS A 77 1.75 -0.90 -11.40
N GLN A 78 1.50 0.27 -10.82
CA GLN A 78 0.27 1.04 -11.06
C GLN A 78 0.33 1.84 -12.37
N LYS A 79 -0.84 2.12 -12.94
CA LYS A 79 -0.95 2.96 -14.15
C LYS A 79 -0.81 4.45 -13.86
N GLU A 80 -1.14 4.85 -12.64
CA GLU A 80 -1.25 6.24 -12.21
C GLU A 80 -0.71 6.38 -10.79
N TYR A 81 -0.28 7.58 -10.44
CA TYR A 81 0.10 7.95 -9.09
C TYR A 81 -0.47 9.33 -8.74
N TRP A 82 -0.54 9.61 -7.44
CA TRP A 82 -0.81 10.95 -6.93
C TRP A 82 0.48 11.58 -6.46
N LEU A 83 0.70 12.82 -6.89
CA LEU A 83 1.73 13.71 -6.38
C LEU A 83 1.07 14.65 -5.38
N VAL A 84 1.55 14.63 -4.14
CA VAL A 84 1.03 15.44 -3.05
C VAL A 84 2.11 16.43 -2.61
N TYR A 85 1.74 17.70 -2.55
CA TYR A 85 2.50 18.74 -1.87
C TYR A 85 1.80 19.03 -0.55
N SER A 86 2.44 18.68 0.56
CA SER A 86 1.86 18.91 1.87
C SER A 86 1.93 20.38 2.28
N GLU A 87 0.82 20.87 2.82
CA GLU A 87 0.67 22.23 3.32
C GLU A 87 0.54 22.21 4.87
N ASN A 88 0.13 23.32 5.46
CA ASN A 88 -0.05 23.41 6.93
C ASN A 88 -1.11 22.46 7.48
N GLU A 89 -2.14 22.18 6.69
CA GLU A 89 -3.24 21.28 7.05
C GLU A 89 -3.49 20.31 5.89
N ILE A 90 -3.81 19.06 6.20
CA ILE A 90 -4.05 18.01 5.20
C ILE A 90 -5.17 18.39 4.21
N SER A 91 -6.18 19.13 4.66
CA SER A 91 -7.26 19.64 3.79
C SER A 91 -6.80 20.70 2.79
N SER A 92 -5.62 21.27 3.00
CA SER A 92 -4.99 22.26 2.13
C SER A 92 -3.95 21.64 1.19
N ASP A 93 -3.67 20.34 1.31
CA ASP A 93 -2.69 19.65 0.47
C ASP A 93 -3.04 19.76 -1.02
N ILE A 94 -2.04 20.01 -1.84
CA ILE A 94 -2.21 20.04 -3.30
C ILE A 94 -1.99 18.63 -3.83
N VAL A 95 -3.09 17.98 -4.21
CA VAL A 95 -3.08 16.61 -4.74
C VAL A 95 -3.33 16.63 -6.25
N THR A 96 -2.38 16.12 -7.01
CA THR A 96 -2.49 16.01 -8.47
C THR A 96 -2.26 14.57 -8.93
N LYS A 97 -3.06 14.10 -9.88
CA LYS A 97 -2.97 12.74 -10.40
C LYS A 97 -2.23 12.74 -11.73
N HIS A 98 -1.30 11.80 -11.90
CA HIS A 98 -0.42 11.71 -13.07
C HIS A 98 -0.36 10.28 -13.59
N GLU A 99 -0.08 10.12 -14.87
CA GLU A 99 0.25 8.82 -15.46
C GLU A 99 1.63 8.36 -14.97
N MET A 100 1.80 7.06 -14.75
CA MET A 100 3.07 6.48 -14.31
C MET A 100 4.22 6.77 -15.29
N SER A 101 3.91 6.96 -16.58
CA SER A 101 4.87 7.35 -17.63
C SER A 101 5.56 8.69 -17.37
N MET A 102 4.96 9.59 -16.59
CA MET A 102 5.51 10.91 -16.25
C MET A 102 6.49 10.85 -15.06
N LEU A 103 6.54 9.73 -14.35
CA LEU A 103 7.30 9.61 -13.13
C LEU A 103 8.80 9.52 -13.41
N LYS A 104 9.58 10.37 -12.72
CA LYS A 104 11.04 10.33 -12.78
C LYS A 104 11.56 9.21 -11.87
N CYS A 105 12.07 8.14 -12.46
CA CYS A 105 12.57 6.96 -11.75
C CYS A 105 13.72 7.26 -10.76
N GLU A 106 14.43 8.39 -10.94
CA GLU A 106 15.47 8.88 -10.02
C GLU A 106 14.95 9.22 -8.62
N LEU A 107 13.64 9.48 -8.49
CA LEU A 107 12.99 9.77 -7.20
C LEU A 107 12.62 8.50 -6.42
N LEU A 108 12.75 7.33 -7.04
CA LEU A 108 12.32 6.07 -6.47
C LEU A 108 13.45 5.38 -5.70
N PRO A 109 13.13 4.43 -4.80
CA PRO A 109 14.12 3.54 -4.22
C PRO A 109 15.01 2.90 -5.28
N GLU A 110 16.23 2.54 -4.87
CA GLU A 110 17.19 1.86 -5.73
C GLU A 110 16.58 0.63 -6.41
N ASP A 111 17.01 0.40 -7.65
CA ASP A 111 16.48 -0.70 -8.46
C ASP A 111 16.77 -2.05 -7.80
N GLY A 112 15.73 -2.88 -7.64
CA GLY A 112 15.83 -4.16 -6.95
C GLY A 112 15.93 -4.09 -5.41
N ALA A 113 15.91 -2.90 -4.79
CA ALA A 113 15.92 -2.77 -3.34
C ALA A 113 14.62 -3.32 -2.73
N VAL A 114 14.76 -4.32 -1.85
CA VAL A 114 13.66 -4.96 -1.14
C VAL A 114 13.57 -4.48 0.30
N PHE A 115 12.36 -4.48 0.84
CA PHE A 115 12.13 -4.17 2.24
C PHE A 115 12.66 -5.28 3.16
N GLN A 116 13.22 -4.88 4.30
CA GLN A 116 13.69 -5.79 5.34
C GLN A 116 13.12 -5.38 6.70
N ILE A 117 12.67 -6.37 7.47
CA ILE A 117 12.17 -6.16 8.82
C ILE A 117 13.35 -6.09 9.77
N LEU A 118 13.62 -4.89 10.31
CA LEU A 118 14.76 -4.65 11.19
C LEU A 118 14.36 -4.36 12.65
N THR A 119 13.07 -4.15 12.93
CA THR A 119 12.58 -3.82 14.26
C THR A 119 11.43 -4.74 14.68
N LYS A 120 11.35 -4.98 15.99
CA LYS A 120 10.29 -5.81 16.59
C LYS A 120 8.89 -5.21 16.40
N GLN A 121 8.79 -3.88 16.33
CA GLN A 121 7.53 -3.21 16.06
C GLN A 121 7.00 -3.54 14.67
N VAL A 122 7.87 -3.42 13.65
CA VAL A 122 7.53 -3.78 12.27
C VAL A 122 7.24 -5.28 12.16
N GLU A 123 8.04 -6.13 12.82
CA GLU A 123 7.80 -7.58 12.84
C GLU A 123 6.41 -7.91 13.40
N THR A 124 6.02 -7.27 14.50
CA THR A 124 4.70 -7.47 15.13
C THR A 124 3.59 -7.05 14.16
N PHE A 125 3.76 -5.91 13.49
CA PHE A 125 2.80 -5.46 12.47
C PHE A 125 2.65 -6.48 11.33
N VAL A 126 3.78 -6.98 10.78
CA VAL A 126 3.75 -7.95 9.67
C VAL A 126 3.08 -9.26 10.11
N GLN A 127 3.29 -9.70 11.35
CA GLN A 127 2.61 -10.88 11.88
C GLN A 127 1.09 -10.71 11.98
N GLU A 128 0.59 -9.54 12.40
CA GLU A 128 -0.86 -9.27 12.41
C GLU A 128 -1.43 -9.13 10.98
N PHE A 129 -0.69 -8.46 10.10
CA PHE A 129 -1.03 -8.37 8.68
C PHE A 129 -1.17 -9.77 8.05
N ASP A 130 -0.22 -10.68 8.32
CA ASP A 130 -0.23 -12.04 7.79
C ASP A 130 -1.47 -12.82 8.23
N LYS A 131 -1.90 -12.67 9.49
CA LYS A 131 -3.13 -13.29 9.98
C LYS A 131 -4.35 -12.80 9.20
N GLU A 132 -4.49 -11.50 8.99
CA GLU A 132 -5.57 -10.93 8.17
C GLU A 132 -5.50 -11.43 6.72
N PHE A 133 -4.30 -11.49 6.16
CA PHE A 133 -4.07 -11.93 4.79
C PHE A 133 -4.49 -13.37 4.56
N PHE A 134 -4.02 -14.28 5.42
CA PHE A 134 -4.37 -15.69 5.32
C PHE A 134 -5.84 -15.95 5.65
N ALA A 135 -6.40 -15.30 6.68
CA ALA A 135 -7.82 -15.42 6.98
C ALA A 135 -8.69 -15.07 5.76
N THR A 136 -8.43 -13.91 5.14
CA THR A 136 -9.15 -13.47 3.94
C THR A 136 -9.02 -14.49 2.80
N LYS A 137 -7.80 -14.99 2.55
CA LYS A 137 -7.56 -15.97 1.48
C LYS A 137 -8.33 -17.26 1.70
N TYR A 138 -8.34 -17.80 2.92
CA TYR A 138 -9.07 -19.01 3.26
C TYR A 138 -10.59 -18.84 3.09
N PHE A 139 -11.15 -17.70 3.48
CA PHE A 139 -12.58 -17.42 3.27
C PHE A 139 -12.93 -17.37 1.78
N THR A 140 -12.17 -16.63 0.97
CA THR A 140 -12.43 -16.56 -0.49
C THR A 140 -12.26 -17.91 -1.19
N GLU A 141 -11.33 -18.76 -0.74
CA GLU A 141 -11.17 -20.12 -1.27
C GLU A 141 -12.31 -21.05 -0.86
N SER A 142 -12.86 -20.90 0.34
CA SER A 142 -14.02 -21.68 0.79
C SER A 142 -15.31 -21.31 0.04
N GLU A 143 -15.54 -20.03 -0.23
CA GLU A 143 -16.71 -19.56 -1.01
C GLU A 143 -16.64 -20.08 -2.46
N LYS A 144 -15.47 -20.01 -3.10
CA LYS A 144 -15.28 -20.57 -4.45
C LYS A 144 -15.52 -22.07 -4.51
N LYS A 145 -15.17 -22.82 -3.46
CA LYS A 145 -15.45 -24.28 -3.39
C LYS A 145 -16.92 -24.58 -3.15
N ALA A 146 -17.66 -23.71 -2.48
CA ALA A 146 -19.10 -23.85 -2.30
C ALA A 146 -19.86 -23.60 -3.62
N ASP A 147 -19.48 -22.56 -4.38
CA ASP A 147 -20.12 -22.22 -5.66
C ASP A 147 -19.91 -23.27 -6.78
N LEU A 148 -18.86 -24.09 -6.68
CA LEU A 148 -18.55 -25.16 -7.64
C LEU A 148 -19.36 -26.45 -7.40
N ASN A 149 -19.99 -26.61 -6.23
CA ASN A 149 -20.75 -27.81 -5.89
C ASN A 149 -22.24 -27.73 -6.30
N ASP A 150 -22.71 -26.59 -6.83
CA ASP A 150 -24.11 -26.37 -7.23
C ASP A 150 -24.36 -26.57 -8.75
N LEU A 151 -23.44 -27.23 -9.48
CA LEU A 151 -23.57 -27.43 -10.94
C LEU A 151 -23.57 -28.89 -11.44
N ASP A 152 -23.59 -29.89 -10.55
CA ASP A 152 -23.57 -31.32 -10.94
C ASP A 152 -24.89 -32.08 -10.61
N GLU A 153 -26.05 -31.45 -10.74
CA GLU A 153 -27.36 -32.15 -10.70
C GLU A 153 -28.30 -31.78 -11.86
N VAL A 154 -27.87 -31.82 -13.12
CA VAL A 154 -28.82 -32.07 -14.22
C VAL A 154 -28.13 -32.73 -15.42
N ALA A 155 -28.18 -34.07 -15.49
CA ALA A 155 -28.33 -34.84 -16.74
C ALA A 155 -28.27 -36.35 -16.46
N GLU A 156 -29.32 -36.89 -15.82
CA GLU A 156 -29.78 -38.25 -16.13
C GLU A 156 -31.08 -38.12 -16.92
N ASP A 157 -31.00 -38.40 -18.23
CA ASP A 157 -31.93 -39.24 -19.01
C ASP A 157 -31.50 -39.31 -20.49
#